data_AF-A0A4R7TEK9-F1
#
_entry.id   AF-A0A4R7TEK9-F1
#
_cell.length_a   1.000
_cell.length_b   1.000
_cell.length_c   1.000
_cell.angle_alpha   90.00
_cell.angle_beta   90.00
_cell.angle_gamma   90.00
#
_symmetry.space_group_name_H-M   'P 1'
#
loop_
_entity.id
_entity.type
_entity.pdbx_description
1 polymer ?
#
loop_
_entity_poly.entity_id
_entity_poly.type
_entity_poly.pdbx_seq_one_letter_code
_entity_poly.pdbx_strand_id
1 'polypeptide(L)'
;MAKFGAGDELQGAEFVGVDLRAARFVEADLSGVVMRGVQADNAEIDAPWLTEGTGILKVNGINVVPFVEAELDRRFPGRSERRAGDPEGLQKAWAVLERTWAATLERVAAMPEGTVDVSVDGEWSFAQTLRHLVLATDAWLGRSVLELDQPFHPLGLGSGDEDGLDMSIFVTSKPSYGEVLEARAGRVAMVRDFLAKVTADELVEVHRNPWSPEYPESTLTCVHVILEEEWEHHRYAVRDLDAIESGSSMPVHEL
;
A
#
# COMPACT_ATOMS: atom_id res chain seq x y z
N MET A 1 -0.98 -9.28 29.47
CA MET A 1 -1.45 -9.33 28.06
C MET A 1 -0.76 -10.49 27.39
N ALA A 2 -1.50 -11.44 26.82
CA ALA A 2 -0.89 -12.46 25.95
C ALA A 2 -0.64 -11.80 24.59
N LYS A 3 0.56 -11.97 24.04
CA LYS A 3 0.92 -11.54 22.68
C LYS A 3 1.41 -12.78 21.95
N PHE A 4 0.85 -13.01 20.77
CA PHE A 4 1.31 -14.03 19.84
C PHE A 4 2.04 -13.32 18.70
N GLY A 5 3.16 -13.85 18.24
CA GLY A 5 4.00 -13.29 17.19
C GLY A 5 4.26 -14.27 16.05
N ALA A 6 5.16 -13.92 15.14
CA ALA A 6 5.46 -14.69 13.93
C ALA A 6 5.90 -16.16 14.17
N GLY A 7 6.32 -16.51 15.39
CA GLY A 7 6.69 -17.88 15.75
C GLY A 7 5.57 -18.72 16.39
N ASP A 8 4.39 -18.12 16.63
CA ASP A 8 3.25 -18.80 17.25
C ASP A 8 2.29 -19.32 16.18
N GLU A 9 2.16 -20.65 16.10
CA GLU A 9 1.19 -21.32 15.22
C GLU A 9 -0.16 -21.46 15.92
N LEU A 10 -1.17 -20.72 15.46
CA LEU A 10 -2.54 -20.75 15.97
C LEU A 10 -3.53 -21.44 15.01
N GLN A 11 -3.04 -22.15 14.00
CA GLN A 11 -3.88 -22.88 13.05
C GLN A 11 -4.74 -23.91 13.81
N GLY A 12 -6.06 -23.84 13.60
CA GLY A 12 -7.02 -24.70 14.29
C GLY A 12 -7.33 -24.31 15.73
N ALA A 13 -6.81 -23.19 16.25
CA ALA A 13 -7.18 -22.68 17.56
C ALA A 13 -8.68 -22.31 17.61
N GLU A 14 -9.36 -22.68 18.70
CA GLU A 14 -10.75 -22.32 18.95
C GLU A 14 -10.86 -21.28 20.07
N PHE A 15 -11.52 -20.17 19.76
CA PHE A 15 -11.77 -19.07 20.69
C PHE A 15 -13.24 -19.12 21.17
N VAL A 16 -13.54 -19.97 22.16
CA VAL A 16 -14.91 -20.22 22.63
C VAL A 16 -15.25 -19.38 23.87
N GLY A 17 -16.19 -18.45 23.72
CA GLY A 17 -16.68 -17.60 24.83
C GLY A 17 -15.65 -16.61 25.37
N VAL A 18 -14.56 -16.38 24.64
CA VAL A 18 -13.51 -15.43 25.00
C VAL A 18 -13.88 -14.01 24.56
N ASP A 19 -13.41 -13.02 25.31
CA ASP A 19 -13.55 -11.61 24.98
C ASP A 19 -12.36 -11.15 24.15
N LEU A 20 -12.58 -10.86 22.86
CA LEU A 20 -11.58 -10.33 21.93
C LEU A 20 -11.80 -8.84 21.61
N ARG A 21 -12.61 -8.13 22.41
CA ARG A 21 -12.80 -6.69 22.20
C ARG A 21 -11.47 -5.97 22.26
N ALA A 22 -11.27 -5.07 21.30
CA ALA A 22 -10.03 -4.31 21.11
C ALA A 22 -8.77 -5.17 20.82
N ALA A 23 -8.92 -6.45 20.45
CA ALA A 23 -7.80 -7.21 19.90
C ALA A 23 -7.39 -6.64 18.54
N ARG A 24 -6.08 -6.58 18.28
CA ARG A 24 -5.52 -6.14 17.00
C ARG A 24 -4.83 -7.32 16.34
N PHE A 25 -5.13 -7.54 15.07
CA PHE A 25 -4.48 -8.50 14.20
C PHE A 25 -3.68 -7.69 13.18
N VAL A 26 -2.36 -7.73 13.29
CA VAL A 26 -1.44 -6.97 12.43
C VAL A 26 -0.61 -8.01 11.68
N GLU A 27 -0.62 -7.92 10.34
CA GLU A 27 0.10 -8.87 9.46
C GLU A 27 -0.26 -10.35 9.74
N ALA A 28 -1.51 -10.60 10.18
CA ALA A 28 -1.99 -11.93 10.49
C ALA A 28 -2.74 -12.53 9.29
N ASP A 29 -2.44 -13.79 8.95
CA ASP A 29 -3.26 -14.54 8.00
C ASP A 29 -4.57 -14.98 8.66
N LEU A 30 -5.67 -14.34 8.24
CA LEU A 30 -7.03 -14.67 8.67
C LEU A 30 -7.78 -15.51 7.62
N SER A 31 -7.09 -16.06 6.63
CA SER A 31 -7.67 -16.91 5.60
C SER A 31 -8.35 -18.12 6.21
N GLY A 32 -9.62 -18.33 5.86
CA GLY A 32 -10.40 -19.46 6.35
C GLY A 32 -10.94 -19.31 7.78
N VAL A 33 -10.74 -18.18 8.46
CA VAL A 33 -11.36 -17.92 9.77
C VAL A 33 -12.89 -17.94 9.63
N VAL A 34 -13.56 -18.68 10.52
CA VAL A 34 -15.02 -18.82 10.54
C VAL A 34 -15.59 -18.23 11.82
N MET A 35 -16.29 -17.11 11.68
CA MET A 35 -16.97 -16.43 12.79
C MET A 35 -18.47 -16.78 12.80
N ARG A 36 -18.93 -17.58 13.76
CA ARG A 36 -20.35 -17.98 13.89
C ARG A 36 -20.93 -17.50 15.22
N GLY A 37 -22.04 -16.76 15.16
CA GLY A 37 -22.74 -16.26 16.34
C GLY A 37 -21.92 -15.25 17.16
N VAL A 38 -20.98 -14.55 16.52
CA VAL A 38 -20.15 -13.53 17.17
C VAL A 38 -20.86 -12.17 17.20
N GLN A 39 -20.47 -11.32 18.14
CA GLN A 39 -20.76 -9.89 18.09
C GLN A 39 -19.59 -9.20 17.39
N ALA A 40 -19.83 -8.63 16.21
CA ALA A 40 -18.80 -7.99 15.36
C ALA A 40 -19.05 -6.49 15.15
N ASP A 41 -19.82 -5.85 16.04
CA ASP A 41 -20.07 -4.42 15.97
C ASP A 41 -18.75 -3.64 16.09
N ASN A 42 -18.52 -2.68 15.18
CA ASN A 42 -17.29 -1.90 15.05
C ASN A 42 -16.03 -2.73 14.76
N ALA A 43 -16.17 -3.95 14.22
CA ALA A 43 -15.03 -4.67 13.66
C ALA A 43 -14.58 -3.99 12.36
N GLU A 44 -13.27 -3.74 12.26
CA GLU A 44 -12.63 -3.16 11.09
C GLU A 44 -11.68 -4.19 10.49
N ILE A 45 -11.68 -4.26 9.15
CA ILE A 45 -10.78 -5.10 8.38
C ILE A 45 -10.16 -4.18 7.33
N ASP A 46 -8.87 -3.91 7.49
CA ASP A 46 -8.06 -3.29 6.45
C ASP A 46 -7.20 -4.38 5.82
N ALA A 47 -7.56 -4.78 4.60
CA ALA A 47 -6.97 -5.92 3.91
C ALA A 47 -6.77 -5.56 2.42
N PRO A 48 -5.64 -4.91 2.05
CA PRO A 48 -5.41 -4.44 0.66
C PRO A 48 -5.51 -5.59 -0.35
N TRP A 49 -4.94 -6.74 0.01
CA TRP A 49 -4.91 -7.96 -0.80
C TRP A 49 -6.29 -8.61 -1.01
N LEU A 50 -7.31 -8.24 -0.21
CA LEU A 50 -8.63 -8.87 -0.29
C LEU A 50 -9.31 -8.65 -1.64
N THR A 51 -8.94 -7.56 -2.31
CA THR A 51 -9.53 -7.15 -3.59
C THR A 51 -8.73 -7.67 -4.80
N GLU A 52 -7.57 -8.29 -4.53
CA GLU A 52 -6.73 -8.93 -5.52
C GLU A 52 -7.25 -10.34 -5.83
N GLY A 53 -7.37 -10.66 -7.12
CA GLY A 53 -7.72 -12.00 -7.59
C GLY A 53 -9.09 -12.51 -7.13
N THR A 54 -9.11 -13.68 -6.48
CA THR A 54 -10.33 -14.40 -6.07
C THR A 54 -10.65 -14.27 -4.59
N GLY A 55 -10.24 -13.16 -3.96
CA GLY A 55 -10.53 -12.88 -2.56
C GLY A 55 -12.03 -12.97 -2.24
N ILE A 56 -12.37 -13.63 -1.12
CA ILE A 56 -13.75 -13.77 -0.66
C ILE A 56 -13.81 -13.44 0.82
N LEU A 57 -14.52 -12.37 1.16
CA LEU A 57 -14.95 -12.06 2.51
C LEU A 57 -16.47 -12.17 2.58
N LYS A 58 -16.99 -13.01 3.47
CA LYS A 58 -18.44 -13.19 3.61
C LYS A 58 -18.97 -12.58 4.90
N VAL A 59 -19.95 -11.69 4.78
CA VAL A 59 -20.78 -11.23 5.91
C VAL A 59 -22.15 -11.87 5.76
N ASN A 60 -22.57 -12.65 6.75
CA ASN A 60 -23.85 -13.39 6.72
C ASN A 60 -24.05 -14.22 5.44
N GLY A 61 -22.98 -14.83 4.92
CA GLY A 61 -23.00 -15.67 3.72
C GLY A 61 -22.90 -14.93 2.38
N ILE A 62 -22.90 -13.59 2.40
CA ILE A 62 -22.81 -12.75 1.19
C ILE A 62 -21.36 -12.35 0.98
N ASN A 63 -20.80 -12.56 -0.23
CA ASN A 63 -19.48 -12.03 -0.57
C ASN A 63 -19.56 -10.49 -0.66
N VAL A 64 -18.89 -9.80 0.27
CA VAL A 64 -18.93 -8.34 0.35
C VAL A 64 -17.87 -7.64 -0.50
N VAL A 65 -16.86 -8.38 -1.00
CA VAL A 65 -15.72 -7.79 -1.74
C VAL A 65 -16.15 -6.91 -2.91
N PRO A 66 -17.09 -7.30 -3.80
CA PRO A 66 -17.51 -6.43 -4.90
C PRO A 66 -18.20 -5.13 -4.45
N PHE A 67 -18.90 -5.15 -3.32
CA PHE A 67 -19.54 -3.95 -2.76
C PHE A 67 -18.49 -2.98 -2.21
N VAL A 68 -17.46 -3.51 -1.55
CA VAL A 68 -16.33 -2.71 -1.05
C VAL A 68 -15.56 -2.10 -2.21
N GLU A 69 -15.26 -2.88 -3.25
CA GLU A 69 -14.56 -2.39 -4.44
C GLU A 69 -15.31 -1.28 -5.17
N ALA A 70 -16.61 -1.45 -5.38
CA ALA A 70 -17.43 -0.40 -6.00
C ALA A 70 -17.47 0.89 -5.15
N GLU A 71 -17.48 0.76 -3.81
CA GLU A 71 -17.46 1.90 -2.92
C GLU A 71 -16.08 2.58 -2.87
N LEU A 72 -14.98 1.82 -2.93
CA LEU A 72 -13.63 2.37 -3.07
C LEU A 72 -13.49 3.14 -4.38
N ASP A 73 -13.93 2.58 -5.50
CA ASP A 73 -13.89 3.27 -6.80
C ASP A 73 -14.77 4.54 -6.81
N ARG A 74 -15.87 4.55 -6.05
CA ARG A 74 -16.71 5.74 -5.86
C ARG A 74 -16.01 6.81 -5.01
N ARG A 75 -15.30 6.40 -3.96
CA ARG A 75 -14.59 7.30 -3.03
C ARG A 75 -13.28 7.85 -3.60
N PHE A 76 -12.64 7.10 -4.48
CA PHE A 76 -11.36 7.44 -5.13
C PHE A 76 -11.55 7.47 -6.66
N PRO A 77 -12.09 8.57 -7.22
CA PRO A 77 -12.33 8.67 -8.65
C PRO A 77 -11.05 8.43 -9.46
N GLY A 78 -11.12 7.50 -10.40
CA GLY A 78 -9.97 7.07 -11.21
C GLY A 78 -9.26 5.81 -10.70
N ARG A 79 -9.52 5.35 -9.46
CA ARG A 79 -8.91 4.13 -8.92
C ARG A 79 -9.15 2.92 -9.81
N SER A 80 -10.36 2.76 -10.37
CA SER A 80 -10.69 1.66 -11.27
C SER A 80 -9.78 1.58 -12.52
N GLU A 81 -9.18 2.70 -12.94
CA GLU A 81 -8.29 2.76 -14.10
C GLU A 81 -6.94 2.07 -13.84
N ARG A 82 -6.61 1.74 -12.57
CA ARG A 82 -5.41 0.96 -12.21
C ARG A 82 -5.28 -0.38 -12.93
N ARG A 83 -6.39 -0.90 -13.47
CA ARG A 83 -6.47 -2.15 -14.23
C ARG A 83 -6.36 -1.97 -15.74
N ALA A 84 -6.01 -0.77 -16.22
CA ALA A 84 -5.87 -0.51 -17.65
C ALA A 84 -4.91 -1.52 -18.31
N GLY A 85 -5.34 -2.16 -19.38
CA GLY A 85 -4.62 -3.28 -20.01
C GLY A 85 -3.77 -2.89 -21.22
N ASP A 86 -3.77 -1.62 -21.60
CA ASP A 86 -3.09 -1.12 -22.80
C ASP A 86 -2.32 0.18 -22.52
N PRO A 87 -1.34 0.55 -23.36
CA PRO A 87 -0.49 1.70 -23.10
C PRO A 87 -1.24 3.03 -22.96
N GLU A 88 -2.28 3.26 -23.76
CA GLU A 88 -3.06 4.50 -23.70
C GLU A 88 -3.85 4.59 -22.39
N GLY A 89 -4.47 3.48 -21.98
CA GLY A 89 -5.17 3.35 -20.71
C GLY A 89 -4.23 3.57 -19.52
N LEU A 90 -3.04 2.97 -19.53
CA LEU A 90 -2.04 3.14 -18.47
C LEU A 90 -1.55 4.60 -18.36
N GLN A 91 -1.30 5.27 -19.49
CA GLN A 91 -0.95 6.70 -19.50
C GLN A 91 -2.06 7.56 -18.88
N LYS A 92 -3.33 7.29 -19.21
CA LYS A 92 -4.49 8.00 -18.63
C LYS A 92 -4.61 7.75 -17.13
N ALA A 93 -4.52 6.48 -16.72
CA ALA A 93 -4.57 6.08 -15.32
C ALA A 93 -3.49 6.77 -14.49
N TRP A 94 -2.26 6.77 -15.00
CA TRP A 94 -1.12 7.44 -14.35
C TRP A 94 -1.32 8.95 -14.25
N ALA A 95 -1.83 9.60 -15.30
CA ALA A 95 -2.12 11.03 -15.26
C ALA A 95 -3.21 11.39 -14.24
N VAL A 96 -4.21 10.54 -14.04
CA VAL A 96 -5.22 10.71 -12.97
C VAL A 96 -4.56 10.58 -11.60
N LEU A 97 -3.78 9.52 -11.40
CA LEU A 97 -3.07 9.26 -10.15
C LEU A 97 -2.14 10.42 -9.76
N GLU A 98 -1.35 10.95 -10.70
CA GLU A 98 -0.46 12.08 -10.44
C GLU A 98 -1.23 13.32 -9.96
N ARG A 99 -2.38 13.65 -10.58
CA ARG A 99 -3.21 14.79 -10.15
C ARG A 99 -3.78 14.55 -8.75
N THR A 100 -4.20 13.32 -8.46
CA THR A 100 -4.72 12.92 -7.16
C THR A 100 -3.67 13.08 -6.06
N TRP A 101 -2.45 12.59 -6.29
CA TRP A 101 -1.34 12.78 -5.34
C TRP A 101 -0.92 14.25 -5.21
N ALA A 102 -0.88 15.01 -6.32
CA ALA A 102 -0.56 16.43 -6.26
C ALA A 102 -1.53 17.20 -5.33
N ALA A 103 -2.84 16.94 -5.44
CA ALA A 103 -3.82 17.55 -4.55
C ALA A 103 -3.61 17.17 -3.08
N THR A 104 -3.25 15.91 -2.79
CA THR A 104 -2.94 15.47 -1.43
C THR A 104 -1.66 16.11 -0.90
N LEU A 105 -0.62 16.26 -1.72
CA LEU A 105 0.62 16.95 -1.34
C LEU A 105 0.36 18.43 -1.04
N GLU A 106 -0.47 19.09 -1.84
CA GLU A 106 -0.91 20.48 -1.59
C GLU A 106 -1.69 20.59 -0.26
N ARG A 107 -2.60 19.64 0.02
CA ARG A 107 -3.31 19.57 1.32
C ARG A 107 -2.32 19.48 2.47
N VAL A 108 -1.39 18.55 2.41
CA VAL A 108 -0.38 18.32 3.46
C VAL A 108 0.50 19.55 3.67
N ALA A 109 0.88 20.25 2.59
CA ALA A 109 1.65 21.49 2.68
C ALA A 109 0.89 22.64 3.36
N ALA A 110 -0.44 22.60 3.38
CA ALA A 110 -1.29 23.57 4.08
C ALA A 110 -1.61 23.16 5.54
N MET A 111 -1.28 21.93 5.95
CA MET A 111 -1.46 21.44 7.32
C MET A 111 -0.34 21.96 8.25
N PRO A 112 -0.52 21.89 9.58
CA PRO A 112 0.50 22.33 10.53
C PRO A 112 1.88 21.68 10.32
N GLU A 113 2.93 22.41 10.66
CA GLU A 113 4.30 21.90 10.59
C GLU A 113 4.45 20.61 11.41
N GLY A 114 5.11 19.61 10.84
CA GLY A 114 5.29 18.29 11.46
C GLY A 114 4.21 17.27 11.13
N THR A 115 3.09 17.64 10.48
CA THR A 115 2.04 16.68 10.06
C THR A 115 2.59 15.48 9.28
N VAL A 116 3.59 15.70 8.42
CA VAL A 116 4.21 14.65 7.58
C VAL A 116 4.87 13.52 8.39
N ASP A 117 5.16 13.78 9.66
CA ASP A 117 5.86 12.87 10.57
C ASP A 117 4.94 12.22 11.61
N VAL A 118 3.66 12.57 11.62
CA VAL A 118 2.69 11.98 12.55
C VAL A 118 2.33 10.59 12.06
N SER A 119 2.50 9.60 12.95
CA SER A 119 2.01 8.23 12.78
C SER A 119 0.62 8.13 13.42
N VAL A 120 -0.31 7.48 12.72
CA VAL A 120 -1.65 7.16 13.22
C VAL A 120 -1.70 5.67 13.53
N ASP A 121 -2.16 5.32 14.73
CA ASP A 121 -2.32 3.93 15.18
C ASP A 121 -1.08 3.01 15.06
N GLY A 122 0.11 3.60 15.04
CA GLY A 122 1.38 2.89 14.90
C GLY A 122 1.74 2.52 13.46
N GLU A 123 0.96 2.99 12.48
CA GLU A 123 1.25 2.81 11.05
C GLU A 123 2.25 3.86 10.55
N TRP A 124 2.68 3.74 9.29
CA TRP A 124 3.62 4.68 8.68
C TRP A 124 3.09 6.10 8.65
N SER A 125 3.97 7.08 8.93
CA SER A 125 3.65 8.49 8.68
C SER A 125 3.55 8.79 7.18
N PHE A 126 2.94 9.93 6.82
CA PHE A 126 2.86 10.36 5.42
C PHE A 126 4.24 10.36 4.72
N ALA A 127 5.29 10.87 5.37
CA ALA A 127 6.65 10.84 4.82
C ALA A 127 7.18 9.41 4.63
N GLN A 128 6.89 8.49 5.55
CA GLN A 128 7.25 7.07 5.42
C GLN A 128 6.50 6.40 4.28
N THR A 129 5.21 6.69 4.10
CA THR A 129 4.41 6.24 2.94
C THR A 129 5.03 6.67 1.61
N LEU A 130 5.47 7.94 1.48
CA LEU A 130 6.13 8.40 0.25
C LEU A 130 7.46 7.68 -0.01
N ARG A 131 8.22 7.36 1.05
CA ARG A 131 9.45 6.58 0.97
C ARG A 131 9.19 5.13 0.56
N HIS A 132 8.08 4.56 1.00
CA HIS A 132 7.66 3.24 0.54
C HIS A 132 7.32 3.23 -0.95
N LEU A 133 6.57 4.23 -1.44
CA LEU A 133 6.25 4.34 -2.86
C LEU A 133 7.48 4.54 -3.76
N VAL A 134 8.52 5.17 -3.23
CA VAL A 134 9.85 5.19 -3.85
C VAL A 134 10.41 3.77 -3.99
N LEU A 135 10.39 2.97 -2.92
CA LEU A 135 10.85 1.58 -2.94
C LEU A 135 10.04 0.72 -3.92
N ALA A 136 8.71 0.82 -3.89
CA ALA A 136 7.82 0.06 -4.75
C ALA A 136 8.13 0.32 -6.24
N THR A 137 8.30 1.58 -6.63
CA THR A 137 8.68 1.95 -8.01
C THR A 137 10.08 1.42 -8.37
N ASP A 138 11.05 1.59 -7.47
CA ASP A 138 12.42 1.14 -7.68
C ASP A 138 12.49 -0.39 -7.85
N ALA A 139 11.68 -1.14 -7.11
CA ALA A 139 11.57 -2.59 -7.21
C ALA A 139 10.93 -3.04 -8.54
N TRP A 140 9.72 -2.57 -8.81
CA TRP A 140 8.91 -3.11 -9.91
C TRP A 140 9.30 -2.53 -11.27
N LEU A 141 9.62 -1.24 -11.35
CA LEU A 141 10.07 -0.62 -12.59
C LEU A 141 11.60 -0.64 -12.69
N GLY A 142 12.31 -0.15 -11.67
CA GLY A 142 13.76 0.00 -11.72
C GLY A 142 14.52 -1.33 -11.81
N ARG A 143 14.22 -2.27 -10.92
CA ARG A 143 14.91 -3.56 -10.85
C ARG A 143 14.35 -4.58 -11.84
N SER A 144 13.02 -4.76 -11.88
CA SER A 144 12.43 -5.83 -12.69
C SER A 144 12.31 -5.49 -14.17
N VAL A 145 11.72 -4.34 -14.52
CA VAL A 145 11.45 -4.00 -15.93
C VAL A 145 12.65 -3.34 -16.61
N LEU A 146 13.33 -2.40 -15.93
CA LEU A 146 14.44 -1.64 -16.50
C LEU A 146 15.81 -2.28 -16.24
N GLU A 147 15.89 -3.27 -15.36
CA GLU A 147 17.13 -3.95 -14.96
C GLU A 147 18.30 -3.01 -14.62
N LEU A 148 18.02 -1.92 -13.90
CA LEU A 148 19.04 -0.94 -13.51
C LEU A 148 20.09 -1.57 -12.57
N ASP A 149 21.36 -1.22 -12.77
CA ASP A 149 22.49 -1.73 -11.94
C ASP A 149 22.34 -1.38 -10.45
N GLN A 150 21.82 -0.19 -10.16
CA GLN A 150 21.52 0.29 -8.81
C GLN A 150 20.08 0.80 -8.76
N PRO A 151 19.09 -0.12 -8.65
CA PRO A 151 17.70 0.24 -8.83
C PRO A 151 17.13 0.97 -7.60
N PHE A 152 17.66 0.69 -6.40
CA PHE A 152 17.10 1.18 -5.14
C PHE A 152 17.71 2.51 -4.70
N HIS A 153 16.85 3.48 -4.45
CA HIS A 153 17.25 4.72 -3.83
C HIS A 153 17.44 4.56 -2.31
N PRO A 154 18.48 5.16 -1.70
CA PRO A 154 18.72 5.04 -0.25
C PRO A 154 17.59 5.57 0.64
N LEU A 155 16.72 6.42 0.11
CA LEU A 155 15.55 6.94 0.82
C LEU A 155 14.32 6.03 0.77
N GLY A 156 14.38 4.90 0.04
CA GLY A 156 13.34 3.87 0.10
C GLY A 156 13.06 3.41 1.54
N LEU A 157 11.87 2.88 1.76
CA LEU A 157 11.48 2.28 3.04
C LEU A 157 10.66 1.02 2.80
N GLY A 158 11.17 -0.10 3.30
CA GLY A 158 10.47 -1.38 3.30
C GLY A 158 9.71 -1.64 4.60
N SER A 159 8.82 -2.63 4.58
CA SER A 159 8.17 -3.21 5.77
C SER A 159 9.14 -4.04 6.60
N GLY A 160 10.27 -4.49 6.03
CA GLY A 160 11.26 -5.30 6.70
C GLY A 160 11.17 -6.80 6.38
N ASP A 161 10.13 -7.20 5.64
CA ASP A 161 9.88 -8.57 5.18
C ASP A 161 10.24 -8.76 3.70
N GLU A 162 10.94 -7.80 3.08
CA GLU A 162 11.40 -7.93 1.70
C GLU A 162 12.48 -9.01 1.56
N ASP A 163 12.07 -10.22 1.18
CA ASP A 163 12.93 -11.38 1.03
C ASP A 163 14.18 -11.07 0.17
N GLY A 164 15.35 -11.18 0.80
CA GLY A 164 16.64 -11.04 0.13
C GLY A 164 17.09 -9.61 -0.17
N LEU A 165 16.39 -8.58 0.30
CA LEU A 165 16.82 -7.18 0.15
C LEU A 165 17.87 -6.82 1.22
N ASP A 166 19.02 -6.28 0.79
CA ASP A 166 20.00 -5.74 1.72
C ASP A 166 19.50 -4.41 2.30
N MET A 167 18.89 -4.48 3.49
CA MET A 167 18.35 -3.33 4.20
C MET A 167 19.41 -2.27 4.56
N SER A 168 20.71 -2.60 4.48
CA SER A 168 21.78 -1.62 4.73
C SER A 168 21.90 -0.55 3.63
N ILE A 169 21.24 -0.76 2.48
CA ILE A 169 21.13 0.22 1.40
C ILE A 169 20.29 1.44 1.83
N PHE A 170 19.36 1.26 2.77
CA PHE A 170 18.47 2.33 3.19
C PHE A 170 19.03 3.17 4.33
N VAL A 171 18.77 4.47 4.27
CA VAL A 171 19.16 5.39 5.34
C VAL A 171 18.43 5.05 6.64
N THR A 172 19.19 4.96 7.72
CA THR A 172 18.67 4.76 9.08
C THR A 172 18.36 6.08 9.78
N SER A 173 18.97 7.18 9.35
CA SER A 173 18.61 8.53 9.79
C SER A 173 17.34 9.00 9.11
N LYS A 174 16.52 9.78 9.83
CA LYS A 174 15.32 10.40 9.27
C LYS A 174 15.70 11.43 8.19
N PRO A 175 15.34 11.23 6.91
CA PRO A 175 15.59 12.22 5.86
C PRO A 175 14.70 13.45 6.05
N SER A 176 15.09 14.58 5.48
CA SER A 176 14.20 15.74 5.41
C SER A 176 13.03 15.46 4.47
N TYR A 177 11.90 16.11 4.72
CA TYR A 177 10.73 15.95 3.86
C TYR A 177 10.99 16.44 2.42
N GLY A 178 11.84 17.46 2.24
CA GLY A 178 12.25 17.94 0.92
C GLY A 178 13.01 16.88 0.10
N GLU A 179 13.93 16.15 0.73
CA GLU A 179 14.65 15.04 0.09
C GLU A 179 13.71 13.89 -0.30
N VAL A 180 12.70 13.60 0.55
CA VAL A 180 11.67 12.59 0.25
C VAL A 180 10.83 13.02 -0.96
N LEU A 181 10.44 14.29 -1.06
CA LEU A 181 9.70 14.82 -2.20
C LEU A 181 10.53 14.78 -3.49
N GLU A 182 11.82 15.10 -3.43
CA GLU A 182 12.72 15.02 -4.59
C GLU A 182 12.86 13.58 -5.09
N ALA A 183 13.09 12.64 -4.17
CA ALA A 183 13.12 11.21 -4.46
C ALA A 183 11.82 10.72 -5.11
N ARG A 184 10.66 11.10 -4.55
CA ARG A 184 9.35 10.75 -5.09
C ARG A 184 9.13 11.34 -6.47
N ALA A 185 9.44 12.62 -6.68
CA ALA A 185 9.29 13.28 -7.98
C ALA A 185 10.11 12.61 -9.08
N GLY A 186 11.33 12.15 -8.76
CA GLY A 186 12.16 11.37 -9.68
C GLY A 186 11.50 10.06 -10.10
N ARG A 187 10.89 9.32 -9.17
CA ARG A 187 10.20 8.05 -9.47
C ARG A 187 8.90 8.25 -10.22
N VAL A 188 8.15 9.30 -9.89
CA VAL A 188 6.97 9.70 -10.68
C VAL A 188 7.35 10.01 -12.13
N ALA A 189 8.44 10.75 -12.35
CA ALA A 189 8.94 11.02 -13.69
C ALA A 189 9.40 9.75 -14.42
N MET A 190 10.06 8.82 -13.72
CA MET A 190 10.49 7.53 -14.28
C MET A 190 9.31 6.72 -14.83
N VAL A 191 8.23 6.58 -14.05
CA VAL A 191 7.02 5.86 -14.51
C VAL A 191 6.37 6.60 -15.68
N ARG A 192 6.22 7.93 -15.59
CA ARG A 192 5.65 8.74 -16.67
C ARG A 192 6.42 8.57 -17.98
N ASP A 193 7.74 8.64 -17.93
CA ASP A 193 8.61 8.55 -19.11
C ASP A 193 8.61 7.14 -19.71
N PHE A 194 8.48 6.11 -18.89
CA PHE A 194 8.30 4.72 -19.32
C PHE A 194 6.95 4.55 -20.04
N LEU A 195 5.84 4.95 -19.39
CA LEU A 195 4.50 4.81 -19.95
C LEU A 195 4.31 5.60 -21.24
N ALA A 196 5.01 6.72 -21.42
CA ALA A 196 4.97 7.52 -22.64
C ALA A 196 5.53 6.79 -23.88
N LYS A 197 6.32 5.72 -23.69
CA LYS A 197 7.04 5.02 -24.75
C LYS A 197 6.62 3.56 -24.92
N VAL A 198 6.15 2.93 -23.84
CA VAL A 198 5.84 1.49 -23.82
C VAL A 198 4.79 1.13 -24.87
N THR A 199 5.02 0.00 -25.53
CA THR A 199 4.15 -0.57 -26.56
C THR A 199 3.36 -1.76 -26.02
N ALA A 200 2.30 -2.16 -26.74
CA ALA A 200 1.53 -3.34 -26.36
C ALA A 200 2.36 -4.64 -26.35
N ASP A 201 3.36 -4.74 -27.22
CA ASP A 201 4.27 -5.90 -27.28
C ASP A 201 5.22 -5.91 -26.08
N GLU A 202 5.75 -4.76 -25.66
CA GLU A 202 6.59 -4.65 -24.46
C GLU A 202 5.80 -4.94 -23.17
N LEU A 203 4.49 -4.65 -23.14
CA LEU A 203 3.64 -4.92 -21.98
C LEU A 203 3.52 -6.42 -21.64
N VAL A 204 3.72 -7.31 -22.62
CA VAL A 204 3.65 -8.76 -22.40
C VAL A 204 5.02 -9.42 -22.17
N GLU A 205 6.11 -8.64 -22.20
CA GLU A 205 7.44 -9.15 -21.87
C GLU A 205 7.50 -9.62 -20.41
N VAL A 206 8.26 -10.69 -20.17
CA VAL A 206 8.31 -11.39 -18.90
C VAL A 206 9.62 -11.09 -18.19
N HIS A 207 9.51 -10.66 -16.94
CA HIS A 207 10.59 -10.24 -16.07
C HIS A 207 10.66 -11.12 -14.82
N ARG A 208 11.78 -11.06 -14.11
CA ARG A 208 11.88 -11.66 -12.78
C ARG A 208 11.12 -10.78 -11.79
N ASN A 209 10.27 -11.38 -10.98
CA ASN A 209 9.67 -10.70 -9.84
C ASN A 209 10.78 -10.22 -8.88
N PRO A 210 10.68 -8.98 -8.34
CA PRO A 210 11.75 -8.39 -7.55
C PRO A 210 11.94 -9.05 -6.18
N TRP A 211 10.90 -9.70 -5.65
CA TRP A 211 10.88 -10.31 -4.32
C TRP A 211 10.89 -11.84 -4.37
N SER A 212 10.22 -12.44 -5.36
CA SER A 212 10.11 -13.89 -5.51
C SER A 212 10.43 -14.33 -6.95
N PRO A 213 11.72 -14.34 -7.36
CA PRO A 213 12.14 -14.50 -8.75
C PRO A 213 11.66 -15.78 -9.46
N GLU A 214 11.23 -16.79 -8.71
CA GLU A 214 10.64 -18.04 -9.17
C GLU A 214 9.21 -17.88 -9.74
N TYR A 215 8.54 -16.77 -9.45
CA TYR A 215 7.22 -16.41 -9.97
C TYR A 215 7.37 -15.22 -10.94
N PRO A 216 7.69 -15.46 -12.23
CA PRO A 216 7.94 -14.38 -13.18
C PRO A 216 6.67 -13.58 -13.50
N GLU A 217 6.86 -12.29 -13.79
CA GLU A 217 5.77 -11.32 -13.99
C GLU A 217 5.88 -10.62 -15.34
N SER A 218 4.75 -10.24 -15.93
CA SER A 218 4.77 -9.42 -17.14
C SER A 218 5.08 -7.95 -16.83
N THR A 219 5.58 -7.18 -17.80
CA THR A 219 5.69 -5.72 -17.70
C THR A 219 4.37 -5.10 -17.26
N LEU A 220 3.25 -5.56 -17.82
CA LEU A 220 1.91 -5.10 -17.45
C LEU A 220 1.61 -5.37 -15.98
N THR A 221 1.93 -6.57 -15.49
CA THR A 221 1.75 -6.91 -14.07
C THR A 221 2.59 -5.98 -13.18
N CYS A 222 3.87 -5.77 -13.51
CA CYS A 222 4.73 -4.86 -12.75
C CYS A 222 4.14 -3.45 -12.67
N VAL A 223 3.59 -2.92 -13.77
CA VAL A 223 2.94 -1.61 -13.79
C VAL A 223 1.63 -1.61 -12.98
N HIS A 224 0.84 -2.69 -13.06
CA HIS A 224 -0.38 -2.84 -12.24
C HIS A 224 -0.06 -2.83 -10.74
N VAL A 225 1.02 -3.49 -10.33
CA VAL A 225 1.45 -3.45 -8.92
C VAL A 225 1.81 -2.02 -8.51
N ILE A 226 2.59 -1.29 -9.32
CA ILE A 226 2.92 0.12 -9.02
C ILE A 226 1.64 0.97 -8.88
N LEU A 227 0.66 0.78 -9.78
CA LEU A 227 -0.62 1.49 -9.69
C LEU A 227 -1.43 1.08 -8.44
N GLU A 228 -1.38 -0.19 -8.04
CA GLU A 228 -2.04 -0.68 -6.82
C GLU A 228 -1.45 -0.04 -5.57
N GLU A 229 -0.13 -0.14 -5.43
CA GLU A 229 0.64 0.44 -4.34
C GLU A 229 0.30 1.92 -4.19
N GLU A 230 0.29 2.65 -5.30
CA GLU A 230 -0.03 4.06 -5.32
C GLU A 230 -1.45 4.39 -4.84
N TRP A 231 -2.46 3.60 -5.20
CA TRP A 231 -3.85 3.84 -4.78
C TRP A 231 -4.14 3.39 -3.35
N GLU A 232 -3.60 2.25 -2.92
CA GLU A 232 -3.79 1.77 -1.55
C GLU A 232 -3.05 2.67 -0.55
N HIS A 233 -1.83 3.07 -0.87
CA HIS A 233 -1.11 4.04 -0.03
C HIS A 233 -1.71 5.45 -0.06
N HIS A 234 -2.36 5.85 -1.15
CA HIS A 234 -3.16 7.08 -1.17
C HIS A 234 -4.36 6.97 -0.22
N ARG A 235 -5.06 5.83 -0.21
CA ARG A 235 -6.17 5.55 0.70
C ARG A 235 -5.74 5.65 2.16
N TYR A 236 -4.62 5.03 2.53
CA TYR A 236 -4.07 5.12 3.89
C TYR A 236 -3.68 6.56 4.25
N ALA A 237 -2.96 7.23 3.36
CA ALA A 237 -2.53 8.60 3.57
C ALA A 237 -3.73 9.54 3.82
N VAL A 238 -4.78 9.45 3.01
CA VAL A 238 -5.98 10.29 3.19
C VAL A 238 -6.71 9.96 4.50
N ARG A 239 -6.86 8.67 4.83
CA ARG A 239 -7.47 8.23 6.11
C ARG A 239 -6.72 8.83 7.31
N ASP A 240 -5.40 8.77 7.28
CA ASP A 240 -4.58 9.24 8.40
C ASP A 240 -4.56 10.76 8.50
N LEU A 241 -4.51 11.47 7.37
CA LEU A 241 -4.63 12.92 7.33
C LEU A 241 -5.99 13.39 7.86
N ASP A 242 -7.08 12.68 7.54
CA ASP A 242 -8.41 12.95 8.09
C ASP A 242 -8.44 12.75 9.61
N ALA A 243 -7.81 11.69 10.13
CA ALA A 243 -7.72 11.42 11.57
C ALA A 243 -6.88 12.47 12.33
N ILE A 244 -5.80 12.97 11.70
CA ILE A 244 -4.97 14.05 12.24
C ILE A 244 -5.77 15.36 12.28
N GLU A 245 -6.49 15.70 11.20
CA GLU A 245 -7.30 16.91 11.10
C GLU A 245 -8.49 16.91 12.08
N SER A 246 -9.11 15.74 12.31
CA SER A 246 -10.20 15.58 13.28
C SER A 246 -9.72 15.58 14.74
N GLY A 247 -8.40 15.55 14.98
CA GLY A 247 -7.82 15.40 16.32
C GLY A 247 -8.05 14.02 16.94
N SER A 248 -8.49 13.04 16.14
CA SER A 248 -8.73 11.67 16.58
C SER A 248 -7.44 10.88 16.80
N SER A 249 -6.30 11.40 16.35
CA SER A 249 -4.97 10.78 16.48
C SER A 249 -4.22 11.09 17.78
N MET A 250 -4.80 11.86 18.72
CA MET A 250 -4.16 12.13 20.00
C MET A 250 -4.39 10.98 21.00
N PRO A 251 -3.35 10.42 21.63
CA PRO A 251 -3.54 9.48 22.72
C PRO A 251 -4.34 10.15 23.82
N VAL A 252 -5.45 9.53 24.23
CA VAL A 252 -6.16 9.88 25.46
C VAL A 252 -5.31 9.42 26.64
N HIS A 253 -4.23 10.15 26.92
CA HIS A 253 -3.50 10.10 28.17
C HIS A 253 -3.13 11.52 28.58
N GLU A 254 -4.14 12.26 29.03
CA GLU A 254 -4.10 13.15 30.19
C GLU A 254 -5.51 13.70 30.42
N LEU A 255 -6.24 13.06 31.34
CA LEU A 255 -7.16 13.64 32.33
C LEU A 255 -7.48 12.57 33.39
#